data_AF-A0A9W4QSK1-F1
#
_entry.id   AF-A0A9W4QSK1-F1
#
_cell.length_a   1.000
_cell.length_b   1.000
_cell.length_c   1.000
_cell.angle_alpha   90.00
_cell.angle_beta   90.00
_cell.angle_gamma   90.00
#
_symmetry.space_group_name_H-M   'P 1'
#
loop_
_entity.id
_entity.type
_entity.pdbx_description
1 polymer ?
#
loop_
_entity_poly.entity_id
_entity_poly.type
_entity_poly.pdbx_seq_one_letter_code
_entity_poly.pdbx_strand_id
1 'polypeptide(L)'
;MKKPLSTCFATALALVGFNHFIPAQAQPLIYDTEVKVVTANLWHDLSIKAHYYQIGVAEFKHLDADIIFTQEADGANARLAKDLDMNLWQGDHSTSSLGILSKFPIKRVLEGDVNGSHIGAILDVNGRNVAVWSNHWNYTQYVSYDARGGNGSTWQARKHCNAVSDRSQLDELNDQSQRPAQAASLLAALTPYIASGMPVIMGGDTNEPSGLDWTPATANMFDHNGTVYDYKSHRIIREGGLTDSYRELFPNPVTHPGASWPFRQEDSWTHSVSYTKECGRALDDRDRIDFIYYNKDTQGVGLKSAAFVGPRFSTYFKGPDGQDNHYNWQDPHVGRLVNNVTQTPEYEIYDFPSDHLWYQSTFVIKTPSNQSSADSLDRNVQFDGVALKAEGKDLQVRFTLTNTQYFGADTDYYVNVSTDSASPSDSSGGRVLVDSTQVNKTFSLTIANSFLVNNFEQKQIQLRLFHKNGASPRVDAVYELSWSDVSAVLDLGNNTATAIKTSKSIYTESESIIANFTHAPGNPQDWLGIYYKGNPSDGSVYSIDWQYINGETSGSRTFVGLAAGEYLLRVFENNGYTLLAETSFSVQ
;
A
#
# COMPACT_ATOMS: atom_id res chain seq x y z
N MET A 1 65.96 -85.71 19.17
CA MET A 1 64.82 -86.55 18.76
C MET A 1 63.58 -85.86 19.31
N LYS A 2 62.54 -85.46 18.57
CA LYS A 2 61.83 -86.07 17.45
C LYS A 2 61.22 -84.98 16.54
N LYS A 3 61.23 -85.18 15.22
CA LYS A 3 60.32 -84.55 14.23
C LYS A 3 58.94 -85.21 14.33
N PRO A 4 57.83 -84.60 13.89
CA PRO A 4 57.37 -84.64 12.47
C PRO A 4 56.60 -83.35 12.06
N LEU A 5 56.04 -83.08 10.87
CA LEU A 5 56.00 -83.64 9.51
C LEU A 5 55.62 -82.46 8.57
N SER A 6 55.83 -82.65 7.26
CA SER A 6 55.59 -81.72 6.15
C SER A 6 54.11 -81.38 5.88
N THR A 7 53.82 -80.16 5.41
CA THR A 7 52.53 -79.79 4.80
C THR A 7 52.72 -79.09 3.46
N CYS A 8 51.90 -79.52 2.49
CA CYS A 8 51.82 -79.13 1.09
C CYS A 8 51.28 -77.71 0.84
N PHE A 9 51.64 -77.19 -0.34
CA PHE A 9 51.01 -76.06 -1.02
C PHE A 9 49.58 -76.40 -1.48
N ALA A 10 48.65 -75.45 -1.33
CA ALA A 10 47.43 -75.35 -2.13
C ALA A 10 47.00 -73.88 -2.27
N THR A 11 46.77 -73.47 -3.51
CA THR A 11 46.47 -72.12 -4.02
C THR A 11 45.06 -71.70 -3.65
N ALA A 12 44.88 -70.48 -3.12
CA ALA A 12 43.56 -69.87 -2.89
C ALA A 12 43.33 -68.70 -3.85
N LEU A 13 42.16 -68.75 -4.50
CA LEU A 13 41.61 -67.84 -5.50
C LEU A 13 41.42 -66.42 -4.93
N ALA A 14 41.81 -65.39 -5.70
CA ALA A 14 41.55 -63.99 -5.36
C ALA A 14 40.07 -63.63 -5.56
N LEU A 15 39.38 -63.21 -4.48
CA LEU A 15 38.10 -62.52 -4.57
C LEU A 15 38.33 -61.05 -4.92
N VAL A 16 37.78 -60.61 -6.05
CA VAL A 16 37.71 -59.21 -6.45
C VAL A 16 36.60 -58.53 -5.63
N GLY A 17 36.98 -57.58 -4.78
CA GLY A 17 36.04 -56.77 -4.01
C GLY A 17 35.30 -55.78 -4.90
N PHE A 18 33.97 -55.86 -4.91
CA PHE A 18 33.10 -54.84 -5.47
C PHE A 18 33.08 -53.62 -4.54
N ASN A 19 33.83 -52.57 -4.89
CA ASN A 19 33.67 -51.24 -4.29
C ASN A 19 32.27 -50.70 -4.64
N HIS A 20 31.38 -50.64 -3.65
CA HIS A 20 30.15 -49.86 -3.74
C HIS A 20 30.52 -48.37 -3.74
N PHE A 21 30.49 -47.74 -4.91
CA PHE A 21 30.42 -46.29 -5.02
C PHE A 21 29.06 -45.85 -4.49
N ILE A 22 29.02 -45.26 -3.29
CA ILE A 22 27.89 -44.44 -2.86
C ILE A 22 28.04 -43.11 -3.63
N PRO A 23 27.11 -42.76 -4.54
CA PRO A 23 27.18 -41.44 -5.17
C PRO A 23 27.03 -40.38 -4.08
N ALA A 24 27.94 -39.40 -4.07
CA ALA A 24 27.81 -38.23 -3.21
C ALA A 24 26.44 -37.60 -3.46
N GLN A 25 25.60 -37.57 -2.42
CA GLN A 25 24.30 -36.93 -2.49
C GLN A 25 24.54 -35.46 -2.84
N ALA A 26 24.07 -35.02 -4.02
CA ALA A 26 24.18 -33.63 -4.43
C ALA A 26 23.60 -32.76 -3.30
N GLN A 27 24.37 -31.80 -2.81
CA GLN A 27 23.87 -30.87 -1.81
C GLN A 27 22.64 -30.18 -2.40
N PRO A 28 21.54 -30.08 -1.64
CA PRO A 28 20.35 -29.38 -2.13
C PRO A 28 20.74 -27.95 -2.52
N LEU A 29 20.26 -27.50 -3.68
CA LEU A 29 20.46 -26.12 -4.12
C LEU A 29 19.82 -25.18 -3.09
N ILE A 30 20.58 -24.16 -2.68
CA ILE A 30 20.10 -23.10 -1.79
C ILE A 30 20.16 -21.79 -2.60
N TYR A 31 19.03 -21.10 -2.65
CA TYR A 31 18.87 -19.82 -3.35
C TYR A 31 18.80 -18.67 -2.36
N ASP A 32 19.23 -17.50 -2.80
CA ASP A 32 19.06 -16.24 -2.08
C ASP A 32 17.80 -15.58 -2.62
N THR A 33 16.70 -15.72 -1.89
CA THR A 33 15.44 -15.05 -2.22
C THR A 33 15.41 -13.71 -1.52
N GLU A 34 15.40 -12.63 -2.30
CA GLU A 34 15.14 -11.28 -1.80
C GLU A 34 13.63 -11.11 -1.56
N VAL A 35 13.26 -10.59 -0.39
CA VAL A 35 11.87 -10.37 0.00
C VAL A 35 11.74 -8.94 0.49
N LYS A 36 11.01 -8.11 -0.25
CA LYS A 36 10.67 -6.73 0.11
C LYS A 36 9.35 -6.71 0.86
N VAL A 37 9.41 -6.30 2.12
CA VAL A 37 8.26 -6.18 3.02
C VAL A 37 7.98 -4.70 3.24
N VAL A 38 6.75 -4.28 2.96
CA VAL A 38 6.27 -2.92 3.20
C VAL A 38 5.21 -2.95 4.29
N THR A 39 5.24 -2.00 5.22
CA THR A 39 4.11 -1.69 6.09
C THR A 39 3.59 -0.29 5.81
N ALA A 40 2.27 -0.14 5.77
CA ALA A 40 1.60 1.07 5.31
C ALA A 40 0.25 1.29 6.02
N ASN A 41 0.18 2.29 6.90
CA ASN A 41 -1.09 2.90 7.27
C ASN A 41 -1.62 3.68 6.06
N LEU A 42 -2.82 3.30 5.60
CA LEU A 42 -3.44 3.80 4.38
C LEU A 42 -4.35 5.01 4.58
N TRP A 43 -4.48 5.50 5.82
CA TRP A 43 -5.26 6.67 6.19
C TRP A 43 -6.64 6.74 5.51
N HIS A 44 -7.62 6.07 6.14
CA HIS A 44 -8.95 5.92 5.57
C HIS A 44 -8.97 5.29 4.16
N ASP A 45 -8.36 4.12 3.97
CA ASP A 45 -8.44 3.35 2.71
C ASP A 45 -7.90 4.07 1.47
N LEU A 46 -7.00 5.05 1.64
CA LEU A 46 -6.56 5.98 0.59
C LEU A 46 -7.73 6.73 -0.06
N SER A 47 -8.80 7.01 0.70
CA SER A 47 -10.07 7.53 0.16
C SER A 47 -10.30 9.03 0.41
N ILE A 48 -9.38 9.70 1.14
CA ILE A 48 -9.50 11.14 1.45
C ILE A 48 -9.54 12.01 0.19
N LYS A 49 -8.78 11.65 -0.85
CA LYS A 49 -8.86 12.32 -2.17
C LYS A 49 -9.04 11.28 -3.26
N ALA A 50 -9.78 11.65 -4.31
CA ALA A 50 -10.15 10.74 -5.40
C ALA A 50 -8.97 10.07 -6.14
N HIS A 51 -7.77 10.67 -6.11
CA HIS A 51 -6.57 10.15 -6.76
C HIS A 51 -5.61 9.39 -5.84
N TYR A 52 -5.84 9.38 -4.51
CA TYR A 52 -4.92 8.81 -3.54
C TYR A 52 -4.76 7.30 -3.71
N TYR A 53 -5.86 6.60 -3.97
CA TYR A 53 -5.82 5.17 -4.23
C TYR A 53 -4.89 4.82 -5.41
N GLN A 54 -4.98 5.52 -6.55
CA GLN A 54 -4.11 5.26 -7.70
C GLN A 54 -2.65 5.61 -7.42
N ILE A 55 -2.39 6.67 -6.65
CA ILE A 55 -1.03 7.00 -6.22
C ILE A 55 -0.47 5.84 -5.38
N GLY A 56 -1.24 5.34 -4.41
CA GLY A 56 -0.81 4.22 -3.58
C GLY A 56 -0.52 2.95 -4.38
N VAL A 57 -1.39 2.59 -5.34
CA VAL A 57 -1.14 1.47 -6.26
C VAL A 57 0.16 1.67 -7.05
N ALA A 58 0.37 2.87 -7.60
CA ALA A 58 1.58 3.18 -8.36
C ALA A 58 2.85 3.13 -7.49
N GLU A 59 2.75 3.58 -6.25
CA GLU A 59 3.83 3.54 -5.26
C GLU A 59 4.22 2.10 -4.91
N PHE A 60 3.24 1.25 -4.56
CA PHE A 60 3.49 -0.17 -4.28
C PHE A 60 4.10 -0.92 -5.49
N LYS A 61 3.63 -0.62 -6.71
CA LYS A 61 4.22 -1.16 -7.95
C LYS A 61 5.67 -0.71 -8.14
N HIS A 62 5.97 0.55 -7.84
CA HIS A 62 7.34 1.08 -7.97
C HIS A 62 8.30 0.47 -6.94
N LEU A 63 7.84 0.33 -5.69
CA LEU A 63 8.59 -0.33 -4.63
C LEU A 63 8.89 -1.81 -4.94
N ASP A 64 8.09 -2.41 -5.84
CA ASP A 64 8.15 -3.81 -6.18
C ASP A 64 8.00 -4.67 -4.91
N ALA A 65 7.01 -4.30 -4.08
CA ALA A 65 6.75 -4.96 -2.81
C ALA A 65 6.34 -6.43 -3.01
N ASP A 66 6.91 -7.34 -2.22
CA ASP A 66 6.56 -8.76 -2.26
C ASP A 66 5.54 -9.14 -1.19
N ILE A 67 5.59 -8.44 -0.05
CA ILE A 67 4.65 -8.57 1.07
C ILE A 67 4.28 -7.14 1.51
N ILE A 68 2.99 -6.88 1.69
CA ILE A 68 2.48 -5.60 2.19
C ILE A 68 1.60 -5.86 3.40
N PHE A 69 1.93 -5.21 4.51
CA PHE A 69 1.10 -5.08 5.70
C PHE A 69 0.35 -3.75 5.63
N THR A 70 -0.97 -3.78 5.65
CA THR A 70 -1.80 -2.58 5.59
C THR A 70 -2.54 -2.36 6.90
N GLN A 71 -2.75 -1.08 7.25
CA GLN A 71 -3.55 -0.60 8.37
C GLN A 71 -4.53 0.47 7.87
N GLU A 72 -5.67 0.65 8.54
CA GLU A 72 -6.76 1.54 8.10
C GLU A 72 -7.20 1.28 6.65
N ALA A 73 -7.37 0.00 6.31
CA ALA A 73 -7.44 -0.47 4.93
C ALA A 73 -8.67 -1.34 4.60
N ASP A 74 -9.70 -1.35 5.47
CA ASP A 74 -10.95 -2.10 5.30
C ASP A 74 -11.52 -2.01 3.87
N GLY A 75 -11.51 -0.81 3.29
CA GLY A 75 -12.05 -0.48 1.99
C GLY A 75 -11.04 -0.58 0.84
N ALA A 76 -9.77 -0.82 1.13
CA ALA A 76 -8.67 -0.84 0.16
C ALA A 76 -8.11 -2.25 -0.09
N ASN A 77 -8.09 -3.13 0.91
CA ASN A 77 -7.37 -4.41 0.85
C ASN A 77 -7.69 -5.28 -0.37
N ALA A 78 -8.98 -5.61 -0.59
CA ALA A 78 -9.39 -6.43 -1.73
C ALA A 78 -9.13 -5.75 -3.08
N ARG A 79 -9.20 -4.43 -3.13
CA ARG A 79 -8.90 -3.65 -4.36
C ARG A 79 -7.41 -3.67 -4.65
N LEU A 80 -6.57 -3.43 -3.64
CA LEU A 80 -5.11 -3.45 -3.76
C LEU A 80 -4.61 -4.85 -4.15
N ALA A 81 -5.14 -5.90 -3.54
CA ALA A 81 -4.79 -7.28 -3.87
C ALA A 81 -5.04 -7.58 -5.36
N LYS A 82 -6.18 -7.12 -5.89
CA LYS A 82 -6.50 -7.23 -7.32
C LYS A 82 -5.55 -6.41 -8.20
N ASP A 83 -5.34 -5.14 -7.88
CA ASP A 83 -4.57 -4.22 -8.73
C ASP A 83 -3.05 -4.48 -8.71
N LEU A 84 -2.57 -5.17 -7.68
CA LEU A 84 -1.18 -5.59 -7.49
C LEU A 84 -0.94 -7.07 -7.84
N ASP A 85 -1.99 -7.83 -8.14
CA ASP A 85 -1.94 -9.28 -8.39
C ASP A 85 -1.29 -10.05 -7.22
N MET A 86 -1.85 -9.86 -6.01
CA MET A 86 -1.34 -10.43 -4.77
C MET A 86 -2.41 -11.27 -4.05
N ASN A 87 -1.95 -12.31 -3.36
CA ASN A 87 -2.76 -13.09 -2.43
C ASN A 87 -3.14 -12.23 -1.23
N LEU A 88 -4.35 -12.40 -0.69
CA LEU A 88 -4.87 -11.56 0.38
C LEU A 88 -5.32 -12.34 1.61
N TRP A 89 -4.92 -11.86 2.78
CA TRP A 89 -5.59 -12.12 4.05
C TRP A 89 -5.90 -10.80 4.75
N GLN A 90 -7.17 -10.55 5.08
CA GLN A 90 -7.64 -9.27 5.66
C GLN A 90 -8.36 -9.44 7.01
N GLY A 91 -8.15 -10.57 7.68
CA GLY A 91 -8.72 -10.83 8.99
C GLY A 91 -10.22 -11.14 9.00
N ASP A 92 -10.75 -11.33 10.20
CA ASP A 92 -12.18 -11.51 10.46
C ASP A 92 -12.98 -10.29 9.97
N HIS A 93 -14.17 -10.53 9.42
CA HIS A 93 -15.08 -9.53 8.86
C HIS A 93 -15.51 -8.46 9.86
N SER A 94 -15.49 -8.76 11.17
CA SER A 94 -16.08 -7.91 12.20
C SER A 94 -15.12 -6.96 12.92
N THR A 95 -13.80 -7.13 12.78
CA THR A 95 -12.85 -6.47 13.69
C THR A 95 -11.58 -5.94 13.05
N SER A 96 -11.24 -6.36 11.82
CA SER A 96 -9.91 -6.08 11.25
C SER A 96 -9.94 -5.01 10.15
N SER A 97 -9.21 -3.92 10.38
CA SER A 97 -8.80 -2.93 9.36
C SER A 97 -7.47 -3.29 8.67
N LEU A 98 -6.96 -4.49 8.95
CA LEU A 98 -5.64 -4.95 8.55
C LEU A 98 -5.68 -5.77 7.25
N GLY A 99 -4.56 -5.78 6.54
CA GLY A 99 -4.31 -6.68 5.43
C GLY A 99 -2.88 -7.24 5.43
N ILE A 100 -2.76 -8.44 4.87
CA ILE A 100 -1.51 -9.07 4.44
C ILE A 100 -1.70 -9.39 2.95
N LEU A 101 -1.04 -8.61 2.10
CA LEU A 101 -0.96 -8.87 0.67
C LEU A 101 0.39 -9.53 0.36
N SER A 102 0.42 -10.56 -0.46
CA SER A 102 1.64 -11.32 -0.72
C SER A 102 1.70 -11.87 -2.15
N LYS A 103 2.83 -11.65 -2.85
CA LYS A 103 3.15 -12.39 -4.09
C LYS A 103 3.37 -13.89 -3.81
N PHE A 104 3.82 -14.22 -2.59
CA PHE A 104 3.99 -15.59 -2.15
C PHE A 104 2.66 -16.21 -1.72
N PRO A 105 2.40 -17.50 -2.04
CA PRO A 105 1.19 -18.19 -1.62
C PRO A 105 0.99 -18.20 -0.09
N ILE A 106 -0.25 -17.95 0.35
CA ILE A 106 -0.64 -18.09 1.76
C ILE A 106 -0.93 -19.57 2.00
N LYS A 107 -0.14 -20.28 2.80
CA LYS A 107 -0.39 -21.71 3.09
C LYS A 107 -1.46 -21.91 4.16
N ARG A 108 -1.49 -21.00 5.14
CA ARG A 108 -2.49 -20.96 6.19
C ARG A 108 -2.54 -19.57 6.81
N VAL A 109 -3.72 -19.18 7.28
CA VAL A 109 -3.91 -17.99 8.11
C VAL A 109 -3.77 -18.35 9.58
N LEU A 110 -3.36 -17.39 10.39
CA LEU A 110 -3.22 -17.48 11.83
C LEU A 110 -4.25 -16.55 12.46
N GLU A 111 -4.99 -17.05 13.43
CA GLU A 111 -6.00 -16.26 14.14
C GLU A 111 -5.30 -15.17 14.96
N GLY A 112 -5.84 -13.96 14.85
CA GLY A 112 -5.43 -12.79 15.62
C GLY A 112 -6.06 -12.77 17.01
N ASP A 113 -5.93 -11.63 17.69
CA ASP A 113 -6.72 -11.40 18.90
C ASP A 113 -8.20 -11.10 18.59
N VAL A 114 -9.04 -11.18 19.63
CA VAL A 114 -10.48 -10.92 19.53
C VAL A 114 -10.81 -9.47 19.15
N ASN A 115 -9.85 -8.57 19.24
CA ASN A 115 -10.03 -7.14 18.97
C ASN A 115 -9.52 -6.75 17.57
N GLY A 116 -9.00 -7.69 16.78
CA GLY A 116 -8.49 -7.42 15.44
C GLY A 116 -7.21 -6.57 15.40
N SER A 117 -6.42 -6.53 16.48
CA SER A 117 -5.24 -5.67 16.57
C SER A 117 -4.01 -6.21 15.82
N HIS A 118 -4.05 -7.49 15.45
CA HIS A 118 -3.04 -8.13 14.62
C HIS A 118 -3.62 -9.35 13.90
N ILE A 119 -3.15 -9.61 12.68
CA ILE A 119 -3.49 -10.81 11.90
C ILE A 119 -2.21 -11.47 11.41
N GLY A 120 -2.22 -12.79 11.24
CA GLY A 120 -1.04 -13.55 10.82
C GLY A 120 -1.29 -14.52 9.67
N ALA A 121 -0.21 -14.90 8.99
CA ALA A 121 -0.22 -15.93 7.95
C ALA A 121 1.11 -16.68 7.92
N ILE A 122 1.10 -17.91 7.39
CA ILE A 122 2.31 -18.60 6.94
C ILE A 122 2.36 -18.52 5.42
N LEU A 123 3.40 -17.90 4.89
CA LEU A 123 3.66 -17.80 3.46
C LEU A 123 4.61 -18.90 2.98
N ASP A 124 4.43 -19.36 1.75
CA ASP A 124 5.41 -20.16 1.02
C ASP A 124 6.40 -19.26 0.28
N VAL A 125 7.52 -18.90 0.92
CA VAL A 125 8.58 -18.13 0.26
C VAL A 125 9.52 -19.12 -0.45
N ASN A 126 9.22 -19.41 -1.71
CA ASN A 126 9.98 -20.32 -2.57
C ASN A 126 10.32 -21.67 -1.92
N GLY A 127 9.34 -22.32 -1.29
CA GLY A 127 9.48 -23.59 -0.60
C GLY A 127 9.87 -23.49 0.88
N ARG A 128 10.10 -22.28 1.40
CA ARG A 128 10.38 -22.03 2.82
C ARG A 128 9.19 -21.34 3.48
N ASN A 129 8.68 -21.94 4.56
CA ASN A 129 7.63 -21.33 5.36
C ASN A 129 8.18 -20.09 6.10
N VAL A 130 7.48 -18.96 6.00
CA VAL A 130 7.74 -17.73 6.73
C VAL A 130 6.46 -17.30 7.44
N ALA A 131 6.54 -17.07 8.75
CA ALA A 131 5.44 -16.51 9.53
C ALA A 131 5.44 -14.99 9.40
N VAL A 132 4.31 -14.42 8.97
CA VAL A 132 4.15 -12.97 8.81
C VAL A 132 2.97 -12.45 9.59
N TRP A 133 3.09 -11.23 10.13
CA TRP A 133 2.06 -10.59 10.94
C TRP A 133 1.92 -9.10 10.63
N SER A 134 0.69 -8.67 10.38
CA SER A 134 0.33 -7.24 10.29
C SER A 134 -0.31 -6.81 11.61
N ASN A 135 0.02 -5.61 12.12
CA ASN A 135 -0.56 -5.06 13.34
C ASN A 135 -1.08 -3.62 13.16
N HIS A 136 -2.10 -3.28 13.93
CA HIS A 136 -2.58 -1.91 14.13
C HIS A 136 -3.04 -1.81 15.58
N TRP A 137 -2.20 -1.19 16.42
CA TRP A 137 -2.44 -1.10 17.85
C TRP A 137 -3.21 0.15 18.23
N ASN A 138 -3.77 0.14 19.44
CA ASN A 138 -4.71 1.17 19.88
C ASN A 138 -4.08 2.57 19.89
N TYR A 139 -4.70 3.52 19.18
CA TYR A 139 -4.24 4.91 19.07
C TYR A 139 -4.58 5.79 20.28
N THR A 140 -5.47 5.33 21.16
CA THR A 140 -5.88 6.11 22.33
C THR A 140 -4.83 6.08 23.44
N GLN A 141 -4.87 7.06 24.34
CA GLN A 141 -3.91 7.18 25.45
C GLN A 141 -2.47 7.23 24.94
N TYR A 142 -2.19 8.20 24.08
CA TYR A 142 -0.88 8.36 23.45
C TYR A 142 0.12 8.95 24.46
N VAL A 143 0.83 8.08 25.18
CA VAL A 143 1.70 8.40 26.33
C VAL A 143 2.79 9.42 25.99
N SER A 144 3.22 9.46 24.74
CA SER A 144 4.19 10.46 24.26
C SER A 144 3.66 11.88 24.46
N TYR A 145 2.35 12.12 24.39
CA TYR A 145 1.79 13.44 24.72
C TYR A 145 1.92 13.75 26.21
N ASP A 146 1.68 12.79 27.11
CA ASP A 146 1.88 12.99 28.54
C ASP A 146 3.32 13.38 28.86
N ALA A 147 4.29 12.75 28.20
CA ALA A 147 5.71 13.07 28.33
C ALA A 147 6.11 14.44 27.74
N ARG A 148 5.35 14.97 26.77
CA ARG A 148 5.59 16.29 26.16
C ARG A 148 4.85 17.45 26.86
N GLY A 149 4.00 17.17 27.86
CA GLY A 149 3.17 18.19 28.54
C GLY A 149 1.72 18.27 28.04
N GLY A 150 1.33 17.35 27.17
CA GLY A 150 -0.05 17.04 26.78
C GLY A 150 -0.72 16.02 27.68
N ASN A 151 -1.88 15.55 27.23
CA ASN A 151 -2.63 14.44 27.83
C ASN A 151 -3.02 13.47 26.72
N GLY A 152 -2.51 12.24 26.77
CA GLY A 152 -2.72 11.24 25.73
C GLY A 152 -4.17 10.76 25.62
N SER A 153 -5.02 11.02 26.61
CA SER A 153 -6.41 10.56 26.68
C SER A 153 -7.43 11.65 26.33
N THR A 154 -7.07 12.93 26.43
CA THR A 154 -7.95 14.05 26.06
C THR A 154 -7.44 14.84 24.86
N TRP A 155 -6.22 14.56 24.41
CA TRP A 155 -5.55 15.26 23.31
C TRP A 155 -5.42 16.77 23.54
N GLN A 156 -5.46 17.19 24.80
CA GLN A 156 -5.32 18.57 25.24
C GLN A 156 -4.03 18.75 26.04
N ALA A 157 -3.50 19.97 26.00
CA ALA A 157 -2.37 20.34 26.83
C ALA A 157 -2.71 20.28 28.32
N ARG A 158 -1.78 19.80 29.13
CA ARG A 158 -1.85 19.99 30.59
C ARG A 158 -1.61 21.46 30.90
N LYS A 159 -2.13 21.89 32.04
CA LYS A 159 -1.92 23.26 32.53
C LYS A 159 -0.43 23.58 32.57
N HIS A 160 -0.02 24.71 31.99
CA HIS A 160 1.37 25.14 31.89
C HIS A 160 2.30 24.16 31.16
N CYS A 161 1.76 23.28 30.31
CA CYS A 161 2.54 22.26 29.59
C CYS A 161 3.36 21.33 30.51
N ASN A 162 2.83 21.05 31.71
CA ASN A 162 3.55 20.23 32.68
C ASN A 162 3.62 18.77 32.22
N ALA A 163 4.81 18.34 31.78
CA ALA A 163 5.10 16.97 31.36
C ALA A 163 5.11 15.97 32.52
N VAL A 164 4.76 14.73 32.19
CA VAL A 164 4.95 13.56 33.04
C VAL A 164 6.25 12.88 32.63
N SER A 165 7.28 12.96 33.46
CA SER A 165 8.58 12.33 33.19
C SER A 165 8.95 11.22 34.17
N ASP A 166 8.13 11.01 35.21
CA ASP A 166 8.31 9.88 36.12
C ASP A 166 7.98 8.56 35.40
N ARG A 167 8.95 7.65 35.39
CA ARG A 167 8.82 6.38 34.67
C ARG A 167 7.65 5.53 35.18
N SER A 168 7.42 5.49 36.49
CA SER A 168 6.35 4.65 37.05
C SER A 168 4.98 5.16 36.61
N GLN A 169 4.80 6.48 36.59
CA GLN A 169 3.58 7.11 36.07
C GLN A 169 3.41 6.88 34.56
N LEU A 170 4.48 6.96 33.78
CA LEU A 170 4.44 6.66 32.35
C LEU A 170 4.11 5.18 32.06
N ASP A 171 4.67 4.24 32.84
CA ASP A 171 4.34 2.81 32.75
C ASP A 171 2.85 2.58 33.08
N GLU A 172 2.30 3.24 34.11
CA GLU A 172 0.87 3.18 34.46
C GLU A 172 -0.06 3.72 33.37
N LEU A 173 0.32 4.82 32.72
CA LEU A 173 -0.41 5.37 31.57
C LEU A 173 -0.31 4.45 30.35
N ASN A 174 0.86 3.87 30.11
CA ASN A 174 1.07 2.97 28.99
C ASN A 174 0.24 1.69 29.13
N ASP A 175 0.11 1.15 30.33
CA ASP A 175 -0.75 -0.02 30.58
C ASP A 175 -2.23 0.25 30.27
N GLN A 176 -2.69 1.49 30.46
CA GLN A 176 -4.07 1.87 30.16
C GLN A 176 -4.34 2.01 28.65
N SER A 177 -3.29 2.18 27.83
CA SER A 177 -3.41 2.29 26.36
C SER A 177 -3.78 1.01 25.64
N GLN A 178 -3.79 -0.13 26.34
CA GLN A 178 -3.98 -1.48 25.79
C GLN A 178 -2.82 -1.99 24.90
N ARG A 179 -1.93 -1.13 24.39
CA ARG A 179 -0.80 -1.53 23.53
C ARG A 179 0.13 -2.56 24.18
N PRO A 180 0.48 -2.48 25.49
CA PRO A 180 1.27 -3.53 26.13
C PRO A 180 0.58 -4.89 26.14
N ALA A 181 -0.76 -4.93 26.30
CA ALA A 181 -1.53 -6.16 26.25
C ALA A 181 -1.63 -6.73 24.82
N GLN A 182 -1.79 -5.86 23.83
CA GLN A 182 -1.77 -6.24 22.40
C GLN A 182 -0.39 -6.80 21.99
N ALA A 183 0.69 -6.15 22.42
CA ALA A 183 2.06 -6.63 22.20
C ALA A 183 2.33 -8.00 22.85
N ALA A 184 1.87 -8.19 24.09
CA ALA A 184 1.98 -9.48 24.78
C ALA A 184 1.18 -10.59 24.08
N SER A 185 -0.03 -10.28 23.59
CA SER A 185 -0.86 -11.22 22.83
C SER A 185 -0.17 -11.63 21.52
N LEU A 186 0.34 -10.67 20.75
CA LEU A 186 1.07 -10.95 19.52
C LEU A 186 2.32 -11.80 19.80
N LEU A 187 3.11 -11.44 20.82
CA LEU A 187 4.31 -12.21 21.18
C LEU A 187 3.95 -13.66 21.56
N ALA A 188 2.86 -13.87 22.30
CA ALA A 188 2.39 -15.22 22.62
C ALA A 188 2.06 -16.01 21.35
N ALA A 189 1.43 -15.39 20.35
CA ALA A 189 1.14 -16.02 19.06
C ALA A 189 2.41 -16.31 18.23
N LEU A 190 3.46 -15.48 18.35
CA LEU A 190 4.74 -15.63 17.67
C LEU A 190 5.67 -16.67 18.32
N THR A 191 5.55 -16.87 19.63
CA THR A 191 6.47 -17.69 20.44
C THR A 191 6.70 -19.10 19.86
N PRO A 192 5.68 -19.87 19.43
CA PRO A 192 5.90 -21.19 18.85
C PRO A 192 6.76 -21.17 17.58
N TYR A 193 6.63 -20.12 16.76
CA TYR A 193 7.36 -19.97 15.50
C TYR A 193 8.81 -19.59 15.75
N ILE A 194 9.03 -18.62 16.65
CA ILE A 194 10.37 -18.22 17.11
C ILE A 194 11.11 -19.43 17.68
N ALA A 195 10.46 -20.18 18.59
CA ALA A 195 11.06 -21.38 19.21
C ALA A 195 11.38 -22.50 18.21
N SER A 196 10.63 -22.60 17.11
CA SER A 196 10.89 -23.58 16.05
C SER A 196 12.01 -23.19 15.09
N GLY A 197 12.56 -21.97 15.19
CA GLY A 197 13.51 -21.43 14.22
C GLY A 197 12.88 -21.10 12.86
N MET A 198 11.57 -20.89 12.81
CA MET A 198 10.88 -20.42 11.60
C MET A 198 11.16 -18.92 11.43
N PRO A 199 11.45 -18.44 10.20
CA PRO A 199 11.51 -17.00 9.95
C PRO A 199 10.19 -16.33 10.33
N VAL A 200 10.28 -15.27 11.11
CA VAL A 200 9.17 -14.43 11.56
C VAL A 200 9.44 -13.00 11.11
N ILE A 201 8.45 -12.38 10.48
CA ILE A 201 8.45 -10.94 10.16
C ILE A 201 7.12 -10.37 10.63
N MET A 202 7.14 -9.33 11.46
CA MET A 202 5.93 -8.58 11.81
C MET A 202 6.11 -7.11 11.42
N GLY A 203 5.02 -6.41 11.12
CA GLY A 203 5.07 -4.97 10.96
C GLY A 203 3.70 -4.33 10.99
N GLY A 204 3.70 -3.01 11.18
CA GLY A 204 2.47 -2.26 11.31
C GLY A 204 2.64 -0.95 12.05
N ASP A 205 1.51 -0.25 12.16
CA ASP A 205 1.35 0.91 13.02
C ASP A 205 1.16 0.43 14.47
N THR A 206 2.14 0.76 15.30
CA THR A 206 2.14 0.42 16.72
C THR A 206 1.53 1.51 17.59
N ASN A 207 1.21 2.69 17.02
CA ASN A 207 0.70 3.85 17.75
C ASN A 207 1.53 4.19 19.00
N GLU A 208 2.84 3.93 18.95
CA GLU A 208 3.77 4.12 20.05
C GLU A 208 5.22 4.18 19.54
N PRO A 209 6.07 5.08 20.07
CA PRO A 209 7.49 5.03 19.77
C PRO A 209 8.24 4.00 20.63
N SER A 210 9.47 3.67 20.24
CA SER A 210 10.31 2.71 20.95
C SER A 210 11.28 3.40 21.92
N GLY A 211 11.68 2.68 22.98
CA GLY A 211 12.82 3.09 23.82
C GLY A 211 14.16 3.16 23.09
N LEU A 212 14.24 2.61 21.86
CA LEU A 212 15.38 2.80 20.97
C LEU A 212 15.40 4.19 20.31
N ASP A 213 14.28 4.91 20.33
CA ASP A 213 14.13 6.27 19.79
C ASP A 213 14.08 7.32 20.91
N TRP A 214 13.58 6.96 22.10
CA TRP A 214 13.51 7.82 23.30
C TRP A 214 14.67 7.56 24.26
N THR A 215 15.88 7.93 23.82
CA THR A 215 17.15 7.68 24.49
C THR A 215 17.70 8.93 25.16
N PRO A 216 18.74 8.84 26.02
CA PRO A 216 19.42 10.04 26.53
C PRO A 216 19.93 10.99 25.43
N ALA A 217 20.28 10.47 24.25
CA ALA A 217 20.78 11.28 23.14
C ALA A 217 19.68 12.08 22.43
N THR A 218 18.43 11.62 22.52
CA THR A 218 17.26 12.24 21.88
C THR A 218 16.33 12.90 22.90
N ALA A 219 16.71 12.96 24.19
CA ALA A 219 15.87 13.47 25.28
C ALA A 219 15.42 14.93 25.11
N ASN A 220 16.09 15.72 24.27
CA ASN A 220 15.72 17.11 23.96
C ASN A 220 15.26 17.31 22.50
N MET A 221 15.13 16.24 21.72
CA MET A 221 14.54 16.29 20.39
C MET A 221 13.02 16.18 20.51
N PHE A 222 12.27 16.71 19.52
CA PHE A 222 10.83 16.51 19.37
C PHE A 222 10.04 16.71 20.68
N ASP A 223 10.35 17.78 21.40
CA ASP A 223 9.73 18.12 22.68
C ASP A 223 9.69 17.01 23.75
N HIS A 224 10.58 16.02 23.70
CA HIS A 224 10.67 14.96 24.71
C HIS A 224 10.90 15.49 26.13
N ASN A 225 11.27 16.77 26.28
CA ASN A 225 11.33 17.49 27.56
C ASN A 225 12.26 16.83 28.60
N GLY A 226 13.40 16.32 28.12
CA GLY A 226 14.38 15.60 28.92
C GLY A 226 13.98 14.15 29.24
N THR A 227 12.85 13.66 28.74
CA THR A 227 12.32 12.33 29.06
C THR A 227 13.09 11.25 28.31
N VAL A 228 13.52 10.23 29.05
CA VAL A 228 14.09 8.98 28.54
C VAL A 228 13.17 7.86 28.97
N TYR A 229 12.54 7.18 28.01
CA TYR A 229 11.48 6.23 28.32
C TYR A 229 11.50 5.04 27.38
N ASP A 230 11.49 3.84 27.97
CA ASP A 230 11.43 2.59 27.24
C ASP A 230 10.02 2.03 27.29
N TYR A 231 9.26 2.32 26.23
CA TYR A 231 7.87 1.96 26.06
C TYR A 231 7.67 0.44 26.19
N LYS A 232 6.70 0.05 27.01
CA LYS A 232 6.54 -1.34 27.46
C LYS A 232 6.19 -2.27 26.31
N SER A 233 5.39 -1.82 25.34
CA SER A 233 5.00 -2.62 24.17
C SER A 233 6.21 -3.04 23.34
N HIS A 234 7.10 -2.11 23.02
CA HIS A 234 8.34 -2.40 22.28
C HIS A 234 9.36 -3.18 23.10
N ARG A 235 9.43 -2.96 24.42
CA ARG A 235 10.25 -3.80 25.31
C ARG A 235 9.80 -5.25 25.26
N ILE A 236 8.49 -5.53 25.35
CA ILE A 236 7.92 -6.88 25.26
C ILE A 236 8.36 -7.56 23.95
N ILE A 237 8.20 -6.88 22.80
CA ILE A 237 8.57 -7.44 21.49
C ILE A 237 10.08 -7.74 21.41
N ARG A 238 10.94 -6.81 21.85
CA ARG A 238 12.40 -6.99 21.80
C ARG A 238 12.89 -8.09 22.74
N GLU A 239 12.40 -8.13 23.97
CA GLU A 239 12.72 -9.20 24.94
C GLU A 239 12.18 -10.56 24.50
N GLY A 240 11.15 -10.57 23.66
CA GLY A 240 10.62 -11.75 22.97
C GLY A 240 11.51 -12.33 21.86
N GLY A 241 12.68 -11.73 21.59
CA GLY A 241 13.65 -12.21 20.60
C GLY A 241 13.47 -11.62 19.20
N LEU A 242 12.70 -10.54 19.06
CA LEU A 242 12.51 -9.83 17.80
C LEU A 242 13.40 -8.59 17.73
N THR A 243 13.94 -8.31 16.54
CA THR A 243 14.86 -7.21 16.25
C THR A 243 14.17 -6.16 15.39
N ASP A 244 14.29 -4.89 15.77
CA ASP A 244 13.84 -3.74 14.99
C ASP A 244 14.75 -3.59 13.76
N SER A 245 14.20 -3.82 12.56
CA SER A 245 14.97 -3.78 11.32
C SER A 245 15.59 -2.41 11.03
N TYR A 246 14.91 -1.31 11.37
CA TYR A 246 15.44 0.02 11.11
C TYR A 246 16.63 0.31 12.02
N ARG A 247 16.48 0.02 13.32
CA ARG A 247 17.53 0.28 14.31
C ARG A 247 18.70 -0.67 14.23
N GLU A 248 18.54 -1.84 13.62
CA GLU A 248 19.67 -2.71 13.31
C GLU A 248 20.62 -2.08 12.28
N LEU A 249 20.08 -1.45 11.23
CA LEU A 249 20.90 -0.79 10.20
C LEU A 249 21.29 0.65 10.59
N PHE A 250 20.42 1.34 11.31
CA PHE A 250 20.58 2.75 11.69
C PHE A 250 20.47 2.93 13.22
N PRO A 251 21.49 2.51 13.99
CA PRO A 251 21.42 2.47 15.44
C PRO A 251 21.45 3.85 16.13
N ASN A 252 21.77 4.93 15.41
CA ASN A 252 21.85 6.28 15.96
C ASN A 252 20.56 7.08 15.70
N PRO A 253 19.65 7.21 16.70
CA PRO A 253 18.37 7.89 16.53
C PRO A 253 18.49 9.42 16.40
N VAL A 254 19.65 10.02 16.70
CA VAL A 254 19.86 11.47 16.48
C VAL A 254 20.04 11.78 14.99
N THR A 255 20.80 10.95 14.29
CA THR A 255 21.08 11.13 12.85
C THR A 255 20.03 10.50 11.95
N HIS A 256 19.33 9.48 12.46
CA HIS A 256 18.33 8.70 11.73
C HIS A 256 17.07 8.60 12.58
N PRO A 257 16.37 9.70 12.91
CA PRO A 257 15.22 9.67 13.80
C PRO A 257 14.10 8.75 13.31
N GLY A 258 13.92 8.63 12.00
CA GLY A 258 12.94 7.75 11.38
C GLY A 258 11.49 8.07 11.74
N ALA A 259 11.16 9.35 11.99
CA ALA A 259 9.79 9.74 12.29
C ALA A 259 8.85 9.33 11.14
N SER A 260 7.78 8.61 11.48
CA SER A 260 6.78 8.12 10.52
C SER A 260 5.45 8.86 10.65
N TRP A 261 5.17 9.46 11.80
CA TRP A 261 3.97 10.26 12.06
C TRP A 261 4.24 11.35 13.12
N PRO A 262 3.55 12.50 13.08
CA PRO A 262 2.66 12.96 12.01
C PRO A 262 3.45 13.51 10.84
N PHE A 263 3.17 13.07 9.61
CA PHE A 263 3.92 13.52 8.43
C PHE A 263 3.80 15.03 8.18
N ARG A 264 2.60 15.62 8.33
CA ARG A 264 2.33 17.05 8.11
C ARG A 264 1.90 17.74 9.40
N GLN A 265 2.09 19.06 9.46
CA GLN A 265 1.74 19.82 10.65
C GLN A 265 0.23 19.79 10.92
N GLU A 266 -0.58 19.71 9.86
CA GLU A 266 -2.03 19.52 9.95
C GLU A 266 -2.45 18.15 10.49
N ASP A 267 -1.59 17.13 10.40
CA ASP A 267 -1.86 15.79 10.91
C ASP A 267 -1.58 15.70 12.43
N SER A 268 -0.68 16.53 12.94
CA SER A 268 -0.35 16.64 14.37
C SER A 268 -1.58 17.06 15.17
N TRP A 269 -1.81 16.48 16.36
CA TRP A 269 -2.91 16.93 17.23
C TRP A 269 -2.50 18.03 18.21
N THR A 270 -1.20 18.33 18.28
CA THR A 270 -0.65 19.29 19.23
C THR A 270 -0.69 20.73 18.74
N HIS A 271 -1.20 21.01 17.53
CA HIS A 271 -1.41 22.38 17.04
C HIS A 271 -2.72 23.03 17.54
N SER A 272 -3.48 22.35 18.40
CA SER A 272 -4.79 22.82 18.87
C SER A 272 -4.70 24.09 19.75
N VAL A 273 -5.86 24.76 19.92
CA VAL A 273 -6.01 25.94 20.79
C VAL A 273 -5.59 25.64 22.23
N SER A 274 -5.73 24.39 22.68
CA SER A 274 -5.32 24.00 24.03
C SER A 274 -3.81 24.12 24.22
N TYR A 275 -3.01 23.65 23.27
CA TYR A 275 -1.55 23.68 23.34
C TYR A 275 -1.00 25.09 23.19
N THR A 276 -1.49 25.83 22.20
CA THR A 276 -1.09 27.24 22.04
C THR A 276 -1.41 28.09 23.29
N LYS A 277 -2.51 27.79 24.00
CA LYS A 277 -2.85 28.47 25.26
C LYS A 277 -1.96 28.05 26.43
N GLU A 278 -1.78 26.76 26.67
CA GLU A 278 -1.12 26.27 27.89
C GLU A 278 0.41 26.13 27.75
N CYS A 279 0.90 25.85 26.53
CA CYS A 279 2.32 25.71 26.20
C CYS A 279 2.88 26.96 25.49
N GLY A 280 2.02 27.90 25.05
CA GLY A 280 2.42 29.09 24.29
C GLY A 280 2.74 28.83 22.81
N ARG A 281 2.79 27.56 22.40
CA ARG A 281 3.01 27.09 21.02
C ARG A 281 2.44 25.68 20.82
N ALA A 282 2.39 25.22 19.58
CA ALA A 282 2.22 23.81 19.28
C ALA A 282 3.44 23.02 19.78
N LEU A 283 3.26 21.72 20.04
CA LEU A 283 4.37 20.83 20.38
C LEU A 283 4.85 20.09 19.14
N ASP A 284 6.07 19.60 19.22
CA ASP A 284 6.68 18.73 18.25
C ASP A 284 6.42 17.28 18.66
N ASP A 285 5.51 16.60 17.98
CA ASP A 285 5.03 15.26 18.35
C ASP A 285 5.48 14.16 17.39
N ARG A 286 6.56 14.42 16.67
CA ARG A 286 7.12 13.49 15.70
C ARG A 286 7.69 12.26 16.39
N ASP A 287 7.18 11.12 15.98
CA ASP A 287 7.56 9.82 16.48
C ASP A 287 7.69 8.82 15.32
N ARG A 288 8.54 7.83 15.52
CA ARG A 288 8.53 6.62 14.71
C ARG A 288 7.54 5.65 15.34
N ILE A 289 6.39 5.46 14.70
CA ILE A 289 5.32 4.56 15.20
C ILE A 289 5.03 3.39 14.26
N ASP A 290 5.60 3.41 13.06
CA ASP A 290 5.52 2.32 12.08
C ASP A 290 6.80 1.48 12.11
N PHE A 291 6.67 0.17 12.30
CA PHE A 291 7.81 -0.72 12.50
C PHE A 291 7.73 -1.99 11.67
N ILE A 292 8.90 -2.58 11.42
CA ILE A 292 9.07 -3.95 10.94
C ILE A 292 10.07 -4.63 11.87
N TYR A 293 9.64 -5.70 12.52
CA TYR A 293 10.48 -6.55 13.37
C TYR A 293 10.67 -7.92 12.75
N TYR A 294 11.80 -8.56 13.02
CA TYR A 294 12.07 -9.94 12.58
C TYR A 294 12.94 -10.69 13.59
N ASN A 295 12.93 -12.02 13.54
CA ASN A 295 13.77 -12.85 14.42
C ASN A 295 15.15 -13.13 13.78
N LYS A 296 16.06 -12.17 13.96
CA LYS A 296 17.43 -12.12 13.41
C LYS A 296 18.22 -13.43 13.46
N ASP A 297 18.16 -14.15 14.58
CA ASP A 297 19.01 -15.34 14.80
C ASP A 297 18.54 -16.57 14.02
N THR A 298 17.50 -16.45 13.19
CA THR A 298 17.03 -17.51 12.31
C THR A 298 18.05 -17.83 11.22
N GLN A 299 18.45 -19.10 11.13
CA GLN A 299 19.43 -19.55 10.14
C GLN A 299 19.00 -19.18 8.71
N GLY A 300 19.88 -18.54 7.95
CA GLY A 300 19.62 -18.19 6.55
C GLY A 300 18.54 -17.13 6.38
N VAL A 301 18.38 -16.22 7.33
CA VAL A 301 17.64 -14.96 7.19
C VAL A 301 18.64 -13.83 7.45
N GLY A 302 18.62 -12.81 6.59
CA GLY A 302 19.43 -11.61 6.77
C GLY A 302 18.66 -10.37 6.34
N LEU A 303 19.00 -9.23 6.96
CA LEU A 303 18.48 -7.93 6.60
C LEU A 303 19.43 -7.23 5.62
N LYS A 304 18.91 -6.76 4.49
CA LYS A 304 19.68 -6.11 3.41
C LYS A 304 19.55 -4.59 3.44
N SER A 305 18.34 -4.08 3.61
CA SER A 305 18.06 -2.64 3.62
C SER A 305 16.78 -2.32 4.37
N ALA A 306 16.68 -1.09 4.85
CA ALA A 306 15.50 -0.52 5.48
C ALA A 306 15.39 0.95 5.02
N ALA A 307 14.20 1.41 4.64
CA ALA A 307 13.97 2.77 4.18
C ALA A 307 12.52 3.21 4.34
N PHE A 308 12.31 4.50 4.60
CA PHE A 308 10.97 5.09 4.58
C PHE A 308 10.53 5.33 3.14
N VAL A 309 9.24 5.17 2.91
CA VAL A 309 8.60 5.46 1.63
C VAL A 309 7.89 6.79 1.78
N GLY A 310 8.17 7.69 0.85
CA GLY A 310 7.55 9.00 0.80
C GLY A 310 8.49 10.15 1.19
N PRO A 311 7.93 11.35 1.38
CA PRO A 311 8.67 12.58 1.59
C PRO A 311 9.59 12.56 2.81
N ARG A 312 10.68 13.35 2.77
CA ARG A 312 11.55 13.53 3.93
C ARG A 312 10.92 14.50 4.89
N PHE A 313 10.78 14.06 6.13
CA PHE A 313 10.13 14.82 7.18
C PHE A 313 10.69 16.26 7.31
N SER A 314 12.02 16.40 7.39
CA SER A 314 12.72 17.69 7.56
C SER A 314 12.41 18.72 6.49
N THR A 315 11.93 18.29 5.32
CA THR A 315 11.61 19.19 4.21
C THR A 315 10.21 19.78 4.35
N TYR A 316 9.26 19.02 4.92
CA TYR A 316 7.83 19.32 4.81
C TYR A 316 7.12 19.60 6.14
N PHE A 317 7.73 19.23 7.27
CA PHE A 317 7.23 19.63 8.58
C PHE A 317 8.36 20.26 9.38
N LYS A 318 8.21 21.57 9.57
CA LYS A 318 9.10 22.40 10.39
C LYS A 318 8.60 22.36 11.83
N GLY A 319 9.44 21.91 12.74
CA GLY A 319 9.16 21.91 14.17
C GLY A 319 8.73 23.29 14.67
N PRO A 320 7.78 23.36 15.62
CA PRO A 320 7.13 24.59 16.07
C PRO A 320 8.05 25.60 16.79
N ASP A 321 9.29 25.23 17.11
CA ASP A 321 10.26 26.09 17.81
C ASP A 321 11.57 26.31 17.04
N GLY A 322 11.64 25.88 15.77
CA GLY A 322 12.77 26.15 14.87
C GLY A 322 14.05 25.37 15.18
N GLN A 323 14.01 24.36 16.06
CA GLN A 323 15.16 23.50 16.37
C GLN A 323 15.66 22.67 15.16
N ASP A 324 14.79 22.44 14.17
CA ASP A 324 15.10 21.65 12.97
C ASP A 324 16.15 22.26 12.05
N ASN A 325 16.42 23.56 12.18
CA ASN A 325 17.42 24.23 11.34
C ASN A 325 18.86 23.78 11.63
N HIS A 326 19.07 23.00 12.70
CA HIS A 326 20.39 22.59 13.17
C HIS A 326 20.70 21.10 12.94
N TYR A 327 19.71 20.28 12.62
CA TYR A 327 19.90 18.85 12.47
C TYR A 327 20.03 18.42 11.01
N ASN A 328 21.06 17.64 10.71
CA ASN A 328 21.25 17.00 9.41
C ASN A 328 20.86 15.52 9.51
N TRP A 329 19.60 15.20 9.20
CA TRP A 329 19.08 13.83 9.25
C TRP A 329 19.36 13.07 7.96
N GLN A 330 19.66 11.78 8.12
CA GLN A 330 20.15 10.91 7.06
C GLN A 330 19.26 9.69 6.83
N ASP A 331 18.00 9.75 7.28
CA ASP A 331 17.06 8.64 7.08
C ASP A 331 17.05 8.23 5.60
N PRO A 332 17.20 6.93 5.27
CA PRO A 332 17.08 6.45 3.90
C PRO A 332 15.64 6.53 3.43
N HIS A 333 15.46 6.96 2.18
CA HIS A 333 14.15 7.00 1.52
C HIS A 333 14.16 6.21 0.22
N VAL A 334 13.00 5.64 -0.11
CA VAL A 334 12.72 4.98 -1.39
C VAL A 334 11.32 5.39 -1.86
N GLY A 335 11.00 5.12 -3.12
CA GLY A 335 9.67 5.39 -3.67
C GLY A 335 9.72 6.02 -5.05
N ARG A 336 8.54 6.08 -5.69
CA ARG A 336 8.38 6.49 -7.09
C ARG A 336 8.94 7.86 -7.39
N LEU A 337 8.84 8.77 -6.42
CA LEU A 337 9.31 10.15 -6.54
C LEU A 337 10.56 10.37 -5.68
N VAL A 338 11.41 9.36 -5.48
CA VAL A 338 12.73 9.54 -4.86
C VAL A 338 13.79 9.60 -5.94
N ASN A 339 14.62 10.64 -5.89
CA ASN A 339 15.72 10.81 -6.84
C ASN A 339 16.76 9.70 -6.66
N ASN A 340 16.99 8.91 -7.70
CA ASN A 340 17.89 7.75 -7.64
C ASN A 340 19.37 8.11 -7.36
N VAL A 341 19.79 9.36 -7.61
CA VAL A 341 21.16 9.82 -7.39
C VAL A 341 21.33 10.40 -5.99
N THR A 342 20.47 11.34 -5.62
CA THR A 342 20.59 12.06 -4.34
C THR A 342 19.91 11.34 -3.18
N GLN A 343 19.08 10.33 -3.46
CA GLN A 343 18.21 9.66 -2.48
C GLN A 343 17.30 10.65 -1.73
N THR A 344 16.97 11.77 -2.39
CA THR A 344 16.07 12.80 -1.86
C THR A 344 14.67 12.61 -2.42
N PRO A 345 13.64 12.58 -1.58
CA PRO A 345 12.26 12.62 -2.03
C PRO A 345 11.96 13.93 -2.79
N GLU A 346 11.26 13.81 -3.92
CA GLU A 346 10.72 14.86 -4.78
C GLU A 346 9.18 14.96 -4.64
N TYR A 347 8.59 14.28 -3.65
CA TYR A 347 7.17 14.38 -3.34
C TYR A 347 6.84 15.78 -2.82
N GLU A 348 5.80 16.42 -3.36
CA GLU A 348 5.19 17.54 -2.65
C GLU A 348 4.36 17.02 -1.46
N ILE A 349 4.14 17.89 -0.47
CA ILE A 349 3.45 17.54 0.78
C ILE A 349 2.06 16.91 0.56
N TYR A 350 1.42 17.20 -0.57
CA TYR A 350 0.09 16.71 -0.93
C TYR A 350 0.08 15.58 -1.95
N ASP A 351 1.26 15.12 -2.39
CA ASP A 351 1.39 14.00 -3.34
C ASP A 351 1.40 12.65 -2.64
N PHE A 352 1.78 12.59 -1.36
CA PHE A 352 1.78 11.34 -0.59
C PHE A 352 0.38 11.05 -0.01
N PRO A 353 -0.18 9.84 -0.21
CA PRO A 353 -1.61 9.58 0.03
C PRO A 353 -1.96 9.19 1.47
N SER A 354 -1.05 9.36 2.43
CA SER A 354 -1.23 9.01 3.84
C SER A 354 -0.69 10.12 4.76
N ASP A 355 -1.15 10.17 6.00
CA ASP A 355 -0.57 10.97 7.10
C ASP A 355 0.57 10.25 7.84
N HIS A 356 0.80 8.96 7.53
CA HIS A 356 1.98 8.20 7.90
C HIS A 356 2.94 8.08 6.72
N LEU A 357 4.25 8.17 6.95
CA LEU A 357 5.22 7.62 6.00
C LEU A 357 5.16 6.09 6.04
N TRP A 358 5.20 5.43 4.87
CA TRP A 358 5.28 3.97 4.86
C TRP A 358 6.72 3.51 5.09
N TYR A 359 6.89 2.23 5.38
CA TYR A 359 8.20 1.69 5.74
C TYR A 359 8.48 0.39 5.00
N GLN A 360 9.64 0.30 4.33
CA GLN A 360 10.09 -0.89 3.61
C GLN A 360 11.35 -1.48 4.27
N SER A 361 11.36 -2.80 4.44
CA SER A 361 12.56 -3.59 4.71
C SER A 361 12.76 -4.66 3.65
N THR A 362 14.00 -4.93 3.31
CA THR A 362 14.38 -5.98 2.35
C THR A 362 15.18 -7.04 3.06
N PHE A 363 14.70 -8.28 3.01
CA PHE A 363 15.34 -9.44 3.61
C PHE A 363 15.95 -10.34 2.52
N VAL A 364 17.02 -11.04 2.86
CA VAL A 364 17.53 -12.16 2.07
C VAL A 364 17.24 -13.44 2.86
N ILE A 365 16.37 -14.28 2.30
CA ILE A 365 15.97 -15.56 2.88
C ILE A 365 16.54 -16.68 2.03
N LYS A 366 17.28 -17.59 2.66
CA LYS A 366 17.78 -18.81 2.02
C LYS A 366 16.60 -19.76 1.77
N THR A 367 16.36 -20.13 0.52
CA THR A 367 15.22 -20.96 0.10
C THR A 367 15.67 -22.20 -0.68
N PRO A 368 14.89 -23.29 -0.65
CA PRO A 368 15.21 -24.51 -1.39
C PRO A 368 14.85 -24.45 -2.88
N SER A 369 14.08 -23.43 -3.30
CA SER A 369 13.68 -23.19 -4.68
C SER A 369 13.85 -21.70 -5.03
N ASN A 370 13.78 -21.39 -6.33
CA ASN A 370 13.72 -20.03 -6.86
C ASN A 370 12.28 -19.54 -7.11
N GLN A 371 11.28 -20.40 -6.91
CA GLN A 371 9.85 -20.08 -7.02
C GLN A 371 9.03 -20.96 -6.06
N SER A 372 7.88 -20.44 -5.62
CA SER A 372 6.89 -21.20 -4.85
C SER A 372 6.15 -22.19 -5.73
N SER A 373 5.68 -23.29 -5.14
CA SER A 373 4.89 -24.31 -5.85
C SER A 373 3.57 -24.63 -5.16
N ALA A 374 3.29 -24.01 -4.01
CA ALA A 374 2.04 -24.19 -3.30
C ALA A 374 0.93 -23.36 -3.94
N ASP A 375 -0.29 -23.92 -3.96
CA ASP A 375 -1.48 -23.11 -4.17
C ASP A 375 -1.72 -22.23 -2.95
N SER A 376 -2.20 -21.01 -3.20
CA SER A 376 -2.54 -20.09 -2.12
C SER A 376 -3.91 -20.43 -1.55
N LEU A 377 -4.01 -20.45 -0.22
CA LEU A 377 -5.27 -20.46 0.49
C LEU A 377 -5.93 -19.10 0.30
N ASP A 378 -7.08 -19.11 -0.35
CA ASP A 378 -7.94 -17.95 -0.47
C ASP A 378 -9.22 -18.16 0.36
N ARG A 379 -9.39 -17.34 1.39
CA ARG A 379 -10.61 -17.30 2.22
C ARG A 379 -11.51 -16.12 1.89
N ASN A 380 -11.13 -15.28 0.94
CA ASN A 380 -11.93 -14.14 0.55
C ASN A 380 -13.11 -14.60 -0.31
N VAL A 381 -14.18 -13.82 -0.27
CA VAL A 381 -15.36 -14.04 -1.09
C VAL A 381 -14.98 -13.82 -2.56
N GLN A 382 -15.53 -14.64 -3.45
CA GLN A 382 -15.22 -14.53 -4.88
C GLN A 382 -16.51 -14.36 -5.69
N PHE A 383 -16.41 -13.57 -6.77
CA PHE A 383 -17.44 -13.51 -7.80
C PHE A 383 -17.23 -14.66 -8.78
N ASP A 384 -18.26 -15.47 -8.98
CA ASP A 384 -18.25 -16.61 -9.90
C ASP A 384 -19.41 -16.55 -10.90
N GLY A 385 -19.22 -17.14 -12.07
CA GLY A 385 -20.24 -17.23 -13.12
C GLY A 385 -20.79 -15.87 -13.57
N VAL A 386 -19.95 -14.82 -13.61
CA VAL A 386 -20.39 -13.47 -14.00
C VAL A 386 -20.83 -13.48 -15.47
N ALA A 387 -22.09 -13.12 -15.70
CA ALA A 387 -22.73 -13.12 -17.01
C ALA A 387 -23.40 -11.76 -17.29
N LEU A 388 -23.14 -11.22 -18.47
CA LEU A 388 -23.66 -9.93 -18.93
C LEU A 388 -24.80 -10.12 -19.93
N LYS A 389 -25.83 -9.29 -19.82
CA LYS A 389 -26.96 -9.28 -20.76
C LYS A 389 -27.54 -7.88 -20.90
N ALA A 390 -27.99 -7.51 -22.10
CA ALA A 390 -28.81 -6.32 -22.29
C ALA A 390 -30.18 -6.47 -21.61
N GLU A 391 -30.59 -5.45 -20.87
CA GLU A 391 -31.93 -5.25 -20.33
C GLU A 391 -32.46 -3.89 -20.83
N GLY A 392 -33.08 -3.90 -22.02
CA GLY A 392 -33.39 -2.66 -22.73
C GLY A 392 -32.10 -1.97 -23.19
N LYS A 393 -31.84 -0.76 -22.67
CA LYS A 393 -30.57 -0.04 -22.90
C LYS A 393 -29.54 -0.27 -21.79
N ASP A 394 -29.98 -0.84 -20.67
CA ASP A 394 -29.16 -1.01 -19.48
C ASP A 394 -28.46 -2.37 -19.46
N LEU A 395 -27.43 -2.51 -18.63
CA LEU A 395 -26.67 -3.75 -18.49
C LEU A 395 -27.17 -4.55 -17.30
N GLN A 396 -27.70 -5.73 -17.54
CA GLN A 396 -27.93 -6.70 -16.48
C GLN A 396 -26.67 -7.53 -16.25
N VAL A 397 -26.23 -7.58 -14.99
CA VAL A 397 -25.10 -8.38 -14.54
C VAL A 397 -25.61 -9.45 -13.58
N ARG A 398 -25.38 -10.72 -13.92
CA ARG A 398 -25.68 -11.87 -13.06
C ARG A 398 -24.40 -12.48 -12.55
N PHE A 399 -24.40 -12.93 -11.30
CA PHE A 399 -23.23 -13.54 -10.68
C PHE A 399 -23.64 -14.40 -9.49
N THR A 400 -22.76 -15.29 -9.06
CA THR A 400 -22.85 -16.01 -7.79
C THR A 400 -21.67 -15.60 -6.91
N LEU A 401 -21.89 -15.55 -5.60
CA LEU A 401 -20.81 -15.37 -4.63
C LEU A 401 -20.42 -16.73 -4.08
N THR A 402 -19.13 -17.03 -4.08
CA THR A 402 -18.54 -18.26 -3.51
C THR A 402 -17.65 -17.91 -2.31
N ASN A 403 -17.20 -18.92 -1.56
CA ASN A 403 -16.54 -18.74 -0.26
C ASN A 403 -17.42 -18.02 0.81
N THR A 404 -18.74 -18.13 0.67
CA THR A 404 -19.69 -17.44 1.57
C THR A 404 -19.78 -18.07 2.97
N GLN A 405 -19.16 -19.23 3.20
CA GLN A 405 -19.03 -19.81 4.54
C GLN A 405 -18.22 -18.92 5.51
N TYR A 406 -17.50 -17.93 4.98
CA TYR A 406 -16.75 -16.96 5.77
C TYR A 406 -17.53 -15.66 6.04
N PHE A 407 -18.77 -15.52 5.56
CA PHE A 407 -19.58 -14.34 5.86
C PHE A 407 -19.79 -14.18 7.37
N GLY A 408 -19.79 -12.93 7.83
CA GLY A 408 -20.21 -12.57 9.17
C GLY A 408 -21.67 -12.95 9.38
N ALA A 409 -21.95 -13.63 10.49
CA ALA A 409 -23.32 -13.85 10.93
C ALA A 409 -24.03 -12.50 11.11
N ASP A 410 -25.31 -12.42 10.75
CA ASP A 410 -26.16 -11.24 10.93
C ASP A 410 -25.61 -9.94 10.32
N THR A 411 -24.76 -10.05 9.29
CA THR A 411 -24.19 -8.91 8.56
C THR A 411 -24.91 -8.71 7.23
N ASP A 412 -25.33 -7.47 6.96
CA ASP A 412 -25.88 -7.06 5.67
C ASP A 412 -24.74 -6.75 4.69
N TYR A 413 -24.65 -7.52 3.63
CA TYR A 413 -23.73 -7.27 2.53
C TYR A 413 -24.43 -6.61 1.35
N TYR A 414 -23.67 -5.87 0.56
CA TYR A 414 -24.15 -5.26 -0.68
C TYR A 414 -23.12 -5.48 -1.77
N VAL A 415 -23.56 -5.76 -2.99
CA VAL A 415 -22.70 -5.60 -4.16
C VAL A 415 -22.98 -4.22 -4.73
N ASN A 416 -22.02 -3.33 -4.56
CA ASN A 416 -22.05 -1.98 -5.10
C ASN A 416 -21.37 -1.93 -6.46
N VAL A 417 -21.91 -1.14 -7.37
CA VAL A 417 -21.30 -0.83 -8.67
C VAL A 417 -20.70 0.56 -8.59
N SER A 418 -19.41 0.67 -8.90
CA SER A 418 -18.65 1.91 -8.81
C SER A 418 -17.53 1.93 -9.85
N THR A 419 -16.82 3.07 -9.93
CA THR A 419 -15.58 3.15 -10.71
C THR A 419 -14.38 2.78 -9.84
N ASP A 420 -13.31 2.27 -10.44
CA ASP A 420 -12.01 1.99 -9.81
C ASP A 420 -11.47 3.14 -8.93
N SER A 421 -11.74 4.39 -9.32
CA SER A 421 -11.36 5.61 -8.58
C SER A 421 -12.30 6.05 -7.46
N ALA A 422 -13.50 5.49 -7.38
CA ALA A 422 -14.49 5.91 -6.40
C ALA A 422 -14.14 5.43 -4.99
N SER A 423 -14.69 6.11 -3.97
CA SER A 423 -14.56 5.70 -2.58
C SER A 423 -15.08 4.26 -2.36
N PRO A 424 -14.62 3.55 -1.32
CA PRO A 424 -15.00 2.16 -1.10
C PRO A 424 -16.52 1.91 -0.99
N SER A 425 -17.27 2.89 -0.46
CA SER A 425 -18.72 2.82 -0.26
C SER A 425 -19.54 3.33 -1.45
N ASP A 426 -18.91 3.80 -2.52
CA ASP A 426 -19.63 4.29 -3.70
C ASP A 426 -20.52 3.21 -4.30
N SER A 427 -21.73 3.61 -4.69
CA SER A 427 -22.73 2.77 -5.35
C SER A 427 -23.42 3.51 -6.49
N SER A 428 -22.71 4.47 -7.09
CA SER A 428 -23.25 5.36 -8.12
C SER A 428 -23.71 4.62 -9.38
N GLY A 429 -23.16 3.42 -9.65
CA GLY A 429 -23.59 2.53 -10.73
C GLY A 429 -24.74 1.58 -10.36
N GLY A 430 -25.22 1.61 -9.11
CA GLY A 430 -26.25 0.72 -8.59
C GLY A 430 -25.76 -0.15 -7.42
N ARG A 431 -26.69 -0.84 -6.77
CA ARG A 431 -26.41 -1.80 -5.70
C ARG A 431 -27.47 -2.89 -5.59
N VAL A 432 -27.08 -4.04 -5.07
CA VAL A 432 -27.99 -5.12 -4.68
C VAL A 432 -27.67 -5.61 -3.27
N LEU A 433 -28.71 -5.86 -2.46
CA LEU A 433 -28.56 -6.45 -1.13
C LEU A 433 -28.22 -7.94 -1.26
N VAL A 434 -27.24 -8.37 -0.49
CA VAL A 434 -26.82 -9.76 -0.33
C VAL A 434 -27.03 -10.11 1.14
N ASP A 435 -28.09 -10.86 1.42
CA ASP A 435 -28.38 -11.36 2.77
C ASP A 435 -27.44 -12.53 3.09
N SER A 436 -26.87 -12.55 4.30
CA SER A 436 -25.90 -13.54 4.76
C SER A 436 -26.45 -14.97 4.80
N THR A 437 -27.77 -15.16 4.77
CA THR A 437 -28.42 -16.48 4.66
C THR A 437 -28.42 -17.06 3.24
N GLN A 438 -27.88 -16.33 2.25
CA GLN A 438 -28.02 -16.63 0.81
C GLN A 438 -26.81 -17.32 0.18
N VAL A 439 -26.30 -18.37 0.84
CA VAL A 439 -25.21 -19.22 0.33
C VAL A 439 -25.57 -19.80 -1.05
N ASN A 440 -24.66 -19.69 -2.02
CA ASN A 440 -24.79 -20.21 -3.39
C ASN A 440 -25.99 -19.69 -4.21
N LYS A 441 -26.59 -18.54 -3.84
CA LYS A 441 -27.62 -17.91 -4.68
C LYS A 441 -26.99 -17.12 -5.82
N THR A 442 -27.69 -17.09 -6.94
CA THR A 442 -27.38 -16.19 -8.05
C THR A 442 -28.06 -14.85 -7.82
N PHE A 443 -27.29 -13.79 -7.90
CA PHE A 443 -27.74 -12.41 -7.80
C PHE A 443 -27.80 -11.79 -9.19
N SER A 444 -28.60 -10.73 -9.32
CA SER A 444 -28.69 -9.92 -10.52
C SER A 444 -28.77 -8.46 -10.12
N LEU A 445 -28.04 -7.61 -10.82
CA LEU A 445 -28.15 -6.15 -10.70
C LEU A 445 -28.20 -5.54 -12.10
N THR A 446 -28.83 -4.37 -12.22
CA THR A 446 -28.95 -3.64 -13.48
C THR A 446 -28.17 -2.33 -13.35
N ILE A 447 -27.22 -2.12 -14.27
CA ILE A 447 -26.38 -0.93 -14.36
C ILE A 447 -26.95 -0.04 -15.46
N ALA A 448 -27.29 1.19 -15.09
CA ALA A 448 -27.89 2.14 -16.03
C ALA A 448 -26.93 2.49 -17.17
N ASN A 449 -27.45 2.58 -18.40
CA ASN A 449 -26.70 2.98 -19.59
C ASN A 449 -26.01 4.34 -19.40
N SER A 450 -26.68 5.29 -18.74
CA SER A 450 -26.11 6.61 -18.47
C SER A 450 -24.83 6.54 -17.63
N PHE A 451 -24.77 5.64 -16.66
CA PHE A 451 -23.56 5.42 -15.87
C PHE A 451 -22.45 4.80 -16.72
N LEU A 452 -22.78 3.80 -17.55
CA LEU A 452 -21.81 3.15 -18.45
C LEU A 452 -21.23 4.13 -19.47
N VAL A 453 -22.08 4.89 -20.17
CA VAL A 453 -21.68 5.89 -21.17
C VAL A 453 -20.78 6.96 -20.56
N ASN A 454 -21.09 7.44 -19.36
CA ASN A 454 -20.28 8.47 -18.69
C ASN A 454 -18.87 8.01 -18.30
N ASN A 455 -18.62 6.70 -18.23
CA ASN A 455 -17.36 6.12 -17.78
C ASN A 455 -16.64 5.27 -18.85
N PHE A 456 -17.30 5.05 -20.00
CA PHE A 456 -16.83 4.18 -21.07
C PHE A 456 -15.37 4.51 -21.46
N GLU A 457 -14.50 3.50 -21.34
CA GLU A 457 -13.05 3.55 -21.61
C GLU A 457 -12.25 4.63 -20.86
N GLN A 458 -12.87 5.38 -19.94
CA GLN A 458 -12.21 6.37 -19.11
C GLN A 458 -11.86 5.83 -17.73
N LYS A 459 -12.71 4.93 -17.21
CA LYS A 459 -12.57 4.34 -15.88
C LYS A 459 -12.96 2.87 -15.94
N GLN A 460 -12.36 2.05 -15.09
CA GLN A 460 -12.80 0.67 -14.94
C GLN A 460 -14.06 0.61 -14.07
N ILE A 461 -15.00 -0.26 -14.44
CA ILE A 461 -16.22 -0.48 -13.65
C ILE A 461 -16.00 -1.69 -12.75
N GLN A 462 -16.26 -1.52 -11.46
CA GLN A 462 -16.09 -2.56 -10.46
C GLN A 462 -17.42 -2.91 -9.78
N LEU A 463 -17.65 -4.21 -9.60
CA LEU A 463 -18.55 -4.75 -8.60
C LEU A 463 -17.74 -4.92 -7.31
N ARG A 464 -18.18 -4.32 -6.21
CA ARG A 464 -17.53 -4.40 -4.90
C ARG A 464 -18.47 -5.03 -3.91
N LEU A 465 -18.12 -6.19 -3.38
CA LEU A 465 -18.81 -6.73 -2.22
C LEU A 465 -18.41 -5.91 -1.01
N PHE A 466 -19.40 -5.24 -0.44
CA PHE A 466 -19.26 -4.21 0.56
C PHE A 466 -20.12 -4.53 1.78
N HIS A 467 -19.61 -4.25 2.97
CA HIS A 467 -20.43 -4.14 4.17
C HIS A 467 -19.93 -2.99 5.06
N LYS A 468 -20.78 -2.57 5.99
CA LYS A 468 -20.40 -1.58 7.00
C LYS A 468 -19.68 -2.28 8.15
N ASN A 469 -18.46 -1.85 8.46
CA ASN A 469 -17.70 -2.31 9.60
C ASN A 469 -17.50 -1.14 10.58
N GLY A 470 -18.48 -0.92 11.46
CA GLY A 470 -18.51 0.26 12.33
C GLY A 470 -18.57 1.56 11.52
N ALA A 471 -17.57 2.43 11.71
CA ALA A 471 -17.42 3.69 10.97
C ALA A 471 -16.68 3.52 9.62
N SER A 472 -16.00 2.38 9.42
CA SER A 472 -15.17 2.13 8.24
C SER A 472 -15.92 1.31 7.19
N PRO A 473 -15.83 1.66 5.90
CA PRO A 473 -16.35 0.84 4.83
C PRO A 473 -15.45 -0.36 4.57
N ARG A 474 -15.97 -1.59 4.56
CA ARG A 474 -15.17 -2.78 4.20
C ARG A 474 -15.53 -3.30 2.82
N VAL A 475 -14.52 -3.58 2.00
CA VAL A 475 -14.66 -4.23 0.69
C VAL A 475 -14.04 -5.62 0.77
N ASP A 476 -14.89 -6.65 0.75
CA ASP A 476 -14.45 -8.05 0.91
C ASP A 476 -14.02 -8.70 -0.40
N ALA A 477 -14.56 -8.24 -1.53
CA ALA A 477 -14.29 -8.78 -2.85
C ALA A 477 -14.51 -7.73 -3.95
N VAL A 478 -13.76 -7.86 -5.04
CA VAL A 478 -13.86 -6.96 -6.21
C VAL A 478 -13.89 -7.78 -7.49
N TYR A 479 -14.82 -7.47 -8.37
CA TYR A 479 -14.84 -7.95 -9.76
C TYR A 479 -14.81 -6.74 -10.70
N GLU A 480 -13.98 -6.81 -11.74
CA GLU A 480 -13.88 -5.74 -12.73
C GLU A 480 -14.57 -6.17 -14.03
N LEU A 481 -15.47 -5.33 -14.51
CA LEU A 481 -16.15 -5.55 -15.78
C LEU A 481 -15.22 -5.17 -16.93
N SER A 482 -15.05 -6.06 -17.89
CA SER A 482 -14.34 -5.74 -19.12
C SER A 482 -15.21 -4.90 -20.04
N TRP A 483 -14.68 -3.77 -20.53
CA TRP A 483 -15.34 -2.99 -21.58
C TRP A 483 -15.57 -3.79 -22.86
N SER A 484 -14.72 -4.78 -23.18
CA SER A 484 -14.95 -5.68 -24.33
C SER A 484 -16.23 -6.50 -24.15
N ASP A 485 -16.46 -6.98 -22.94
CA ASP A 485 -17.60 -7.86 -22.64
C ASP A 485 -18.88 -7.04 -22.53
N VAL A 486 -18.80 -5.82 -22.00
CA VAL A 486 -19.91 -4.87 -21.96
C VAL A 486 -20.31 -4.47 -23.39
N SER A 487 -19.36 -4.09 -24.23
CA SER A 487 -19.63 -3.70 -25.64
C SER A 487 -20.09 -4.86 -26.52
N ALA A 488 -19.84 -6.11 -26.12
CA ALA A 488 -20.38 -7.28 -26.79
C ALA A 488 -21.89 -7.48 -26.56
N VAL A 489 -22.45 -6.91 -25.48
CA VAL A 489 -23.86 -7.06 -25.12
C VAL A 489 -24.67 -5.78 -25.26
N LEU A 490 -24.03 -4.61 -25.15
CA LEU A 490 -24.66 -3.31 -25.30
C LEU A 490 -23.93 -2.45 -26.33
N ASP A 491 -24.70 -1.85 -27.23
CA ASP A 491 -24.25 -0.69 -27.97
C ASP A 491 -24.33 0.52 -27.04
N LEU A 492 -23.22 0.83 -26.38
CA LEU A 492 -23.10 2.01 -25.52
C LEU A 492 -23.03 3.32 -26.33
N GLY A 493 -23.24 3.23 -27.65
CA GLY A 493 -22.83 4.25 -28.58
C GLY A 493 -21.31 4.20 -28.65
N ASN A 494 -20.79 3.79 -29.80
CA ASN A 494 -19.44 4.16 -30.18
C ASN A 494 -19.25 5.66 -29.90
N ASN A 495 -18.51 6.04 -28.87
CA ASN A 495 -17.89 7.35 -28.88
C ASN A 495 -16.66 7.29 -29.80
N THR A 496 -16.79 6.71 -31.00
CA THR A 496 -15.74 6.71 -32.03
C THR A 496 -15.61 8.07 -32.69
N ALA A 497 -16.45 9.04 -32.31
CA ALA A 497 -16.23 10.43 -32.70
C ALA A 497 -14.95 10.88 -32.01
N THR A 498 -13.95 11.24 -32.81
CA THR A 498 -12.76 11.92 -32.34
C THR A 498 -13.21 13.08 -31.45
N ALA A 499 -12.66 13.17 -30.25
CA ALA A 499 -12.96 14.22 -29.29
C ALA A 499 -11.67 14.91 -28.85
N ILE A 500 -11.78 16.20 -28.54
CA ILE A 500 -10.64 17.04 -28.19
C ILE A 500 -11.02 18.05 -27.11
N LYS A 501 -10.13 18.26 -26.13
CA LYS A 501 -10.26 19.27 -25.07
C LYS A 501 -8.90 19.82 -24.65
N THR A 502 -8.86 21.05 -24.19
CA THR A 502 -7.74 21.58 -23.40
C THR A 502 -7.91 21.22 -21.92
N SER A 503 -6.81 21.14 -21.17
CA SER A 503 -6.88 20.87 -19.71
C SER A 503 -7.55 22.01 -18.91
N LYS A 504 -7.59 23.23 -19.46
CA LYS A 504 -8.33 24.39 -18.92
C LYS A 504 -9.10 25.08 -20.04
N SER A 505 -10.20 25.77 -19.69
CA SER A 505 -10.91 26.65 -20.63
C SER A 505 -10.32 28.06 -20.70
N ILE A 506 -9.55 28.46 -19.68
CA ILE A 506 -8.86 29.75 -19.56
C ILE A 506 -7.44 29.50 -19.07
N TYR A 507 -6.45 30.07 -19.74
CA TYR A 507 -5.02 30.02 -19.39
C TYR A 507 -4.49 31.43 -19.12
N THR A 508 -3.40 31.52 -18.36
CA THR A 508 -2.64 32.77 -18.22
C THR A 508 -1.67 32.97 -19.38
N GLU A 509 -1.32 34.23 -19.70
CA GLU A 509 -0.34 34.51 -20.77
C GLU A 509 0.97 33.72 -20.59
N SER A 510 1.48 33.13 -21.67
CA SER A 510 2.68 32.26 -21.69
C SER A 510 2.57 30.94 -20.93
N GLU A 511 1.42 30.61 -20.33
CA GLU A 511 1.17 29.28 -19.76
C GLU A 511 1.05 28.22 -20.86
N SER A 512 1.72 27.07 -20.69
CA SER A 512 1.67 25.98 -21.68
C SER A 512 0.27 25.40 -21.83
N ILE A 513 -0.14 25.13 -23.07
CA ILE A 513 -1.47 24.62 -23.40
C ILE A 513 -1.40 23.10 -23.55
N ILE A 514 -2.12 22.37 -22.70
CA ILE A 514 -2.19 20.91 -22.77
C ILE A 514 -3.48 20.51 -23.50
N ALA A 515 -3.33 19.94 -24.68
CA ALA A 515 -4.38 19.36 -25.50
C ALA A 515 -4.51 17.86 -25.17
N ASN A 516 -5.74 17.39 -24.97
CA ASN A 516 -6.06 15.98 -24.81
C ASN A 516 -7.02 15.57 -25.93
N PHE A 517 -6.75 14.43 -26.56
CA PHE A 517 -7.56 13.88 -27.63
C PHE A 517 -7.88 12.42 -27.35
N THR A 518 -9.04 11.98 -27.84
CA THR A 518 -9.49 10.58 -27.76
C THR A 518 -10.17 10.17 -29.06
N HIS A 519 -10.08 8.90 -29.40
CA HIS A 519 -10.71 8.29 -30.59
C HIS A 519 -10.30 8.96 -31.91
N ALA A 520 -9.03 9.36 -32.03
CA ALA A 520 -8.46 9.72 -33.33
C ALA A 520 -8.35 8.46 -34.23
N PRO A 521 -8.41 8.60 -35.57
CA PRO A 521 -8.41 7.48 -36.51
C PRO A 521 -7.18 6.57 -36.45
N GLY A 522 -6.08 7.04 -35.88
CA GLY A 522 -4.84 6.26 -35.74
C GLY A 522 -3.98 6.28 -37.00
N ASN A 523 -4.20 7.24 -37.91
CA ASN A 523 -3.27 7.42 -39.02
C ASN A 523 -1.94 7.96 -38.50
N PRO A 524 -0.78 7.50 -39.01
CA PRO A 524 0.53 7.99 -38.56
C PRO A 524 0.71 9.51 -38.67
N GLN A 525 -0.07 10.18 -39.53
CA GLN A 525 0.00 11.62 -39.79
C GLN A 525 -1.24 12.40 -39.36
N ASP A 526 -2.10 11.85 -38.50
CA ASP A 526 -3.12 12.65 -37.82
C ASP A 526 -2.41 13.74 -36.97
N TRP A 527 -3.00 14.94 -36.88
CA TRP A 527 -2.32 16.08 -36.26
C TRP A 527 -3.26 17.06 -35.56
N LEU A 528 -2.70 17.76 -34.57
CA LEU A 528 -3.35 18.78 -33.77
C LEU A 528 -2.87 20.17 -34.19
N GLY A 529 -3.76 21.16 -34.22
CA GLY A 529 -3.41 22.54 -34.53
C GLY A 529 -4.16 23.56 -33.68
N ILE A 530 -3.47 24.64 -33.30
CA ILE A 530 -4.04 25.81 -32.61
C ILE A 530 -4.27 26.93 -33.61
N TYR A 531 -5.43 27.58 -33.52
CA TYR A 531 -5.87 28.67 -34.40
C TYR A 531 -6.49 29.81 -33.59
N TYR A 532 -6.55 31.01 -34.17
CA TYR A 532 -7.40 32.06 -33.62
C TYR A 532 -8.88 31.69 -33.83
N LYS A 533 -9.72 32.07 -32.86
CA LYS A 533 -11.16 31.91 -32.97
C LYS A 533 -11.69 32.63 -34.21
N GLY A 534 -12.45 31.90 -35.02
CA GLY A 534 -12.98 32.39 -36.30
C GLY A 534 -12.14 32.06 -37.53
N ASN A 535 -10.94 31.47 -37.39
CA ASN A 535 -10.20 30.97 -38.55
C ASN A 535 -10.89 29.72 -39.18
N PRO A 536 -10.91 29.60 -40.51
CA PRO A 536 -11.46 28.42 -41.20
C PRO A 536 -10.60 27.17 -40.94
N SER A 537 -11.16 25.97 -41.16
CA SER A 537 -10.47 24.68 -40.98
C SER A 537 -9.98 24.07 -42.30
N ASP A 538 -10.16 24.74 -43.44
CA ASP A 538 -9.92 24.22 -44.78
C ASP A 538 -8.46 24.32 -45.29
N GLY A 539 -7.54 24.74 -44.41
CA GLY A 539 -6.12 24.92 -44.75
C GLY A 539 -5.79 26.25 -45.42
N SER A 540 -6.75 27.17 -45.58
CA SER A 540 -6.48 28.52 -46.11
C SER A 540 -5.70 29.42 -45.15
N VAL A 541 -5.66 29.07 -43.86
CA VAL A 541 -4.90 29.76 -42.81
C VAL A 541 -4.01 28.75 -42.09
N TYR A 542 -2.74 29.10 -41.88
CA TYR A 542 -1.82 28.26 -41.12
C TYR A 542 -2.14 28.27 -39.62
N SER A 543 -1.95 27.13 -38.96
CA SER A 543 -2.01 27.02 -37.50
C SER A 543 -0.92 27.87 -36.84
N ILE A 544 -1.21 28.40 -35.67
CA ILE A 544 -0.25 29.12 -34.80
C ILE A 544 0.84 28.16 -34.32
N ASP A 545 0.42 26.97 -33.90
CA ASP A 545 1.28 25.88 -33.48
C ASP A 545 0.59 24.54 -33.81
N TRP A 546 1.36 23.49 -34.08
CA TRP A 546 0.83 22.20 -34.50
C TRP A 546 1.78 21.04 -34.13
N GLN A 547 1.21 19.86 -33.91
CA GLN A 547 1.97 18.63 -33.61
C GLN A 547 1.26 17.39 -34.17
N TYR A 548 2.02 16.43 -34.70
CA TYR A 548 1.48 15.10 -35.05
C TYR A 548 1.13 14.28 -33.80
N ILE A 549 0.09 13.44 -33.90
CA ILE A 549 -0.27 12.47 -32.87
C ILE A 549 0.31 11.07 -33.14
N ASN A 550 1.07 10.90 -34.23
CA ASN A 550 1.91 9.72 -34.52
C ASN A 550 1.17 8.37 -34.48
N GLY A 551 -0.10 8.33 -34.92
CA GLY A 551 -0.92 7.11 -34.91
C GLY A 551 -1.52 6.76 -33.55
N GLU A 552 -1.31 7.59 -32.51
CA GLU A 552 -2.03 7.46 -31.25
C GLU A 552 -3.52 7.72 -31.48
N THR A 553 -4.37 6.83 -30.97
CA THR A 553 -5.83 7.02 -31.01
C THR A 553 -6.32 7.87 -29.85
N SER A 554 -5.56 7.94 -28.74
CA SER A 554 -5.83 8.79 -27.59
C SER A 554 -4.52 9.22 -26.96
N GLY A 555 -4.45 10.43 -26.43
CA GLY A 555 -3.23 10.96 -25.83
C GLY A 555 -3.31 12.45 -25.53
N SER A 556 -2.15 13.05 -25.27
CA SER A 556 -2.02 14.48 -25.03
C SER A 556 -0.82 15.09 -25.75
N ARG A 557 -0.89 16.40 -26.03
CA ARG A 557 0.21 17.21 -26.54
C ARG A 557 0.30 18.52 -25.78
N THR A 558 1.52 18.99 -25.57
CA THR A 558 1.80 20.26 -24.89
C THR A 558 2.30 21.27 -25.91
N PHE A 559 1.58 22.38 -26.05
CA PHE A 559 1.93 23.51 -26.90
C PHE A 559 2.55 24.63 -26.07
N VAL A 560 3.37 25.46 -26.71
CA VAL A 560 3.93 26.65 -26.07
C VAL A 560 2.82 27.62 -25.68
N GLY A 561 3.05 28.40 -24.63
CA GLY A 561 2.07 29.37 -24.16
C GLY A 561 1.86 30.52 -25.15
N LEU A 562 0.64 31.05 -25.16
CA LEU A 562 0.18 32.06 -26.11
C LEU A 562 -0.05 33.41 -25.41
N ALA A 563 -0.17 34.47 -26.20
CA ALA A 563 -0.61 35.78 -25.73
C ALA A 563 -2.12 35.80 -25.46
N ALA A 564 -2.60 36.82 -24.75
CA ALA A 564 -4.03 36.99 -24.47
C ALA A 564 -4.89 36.96 -25.75
N GLY A 565 -5.98 36.20 -25.73
CA GLY A 565 -6.83 36.00 -26.90
C GLY A 565 -7.80 34.82 -26.82
N GLU A 566 -8.59 34.64 -27.86
CA GLU A 566 -9.55 33.53 -28.03
C GLU A 566 -9.08 32.59 -29.13
N TYR A 567 -9.05 31.29 -28.84
CA TYR A 567 -8.42 30.28 -29.68
C TYR A 567 -9.30 29.06 -29.91
N LEU A 568 -8.97 28.31 -30.97
CA LEU A 568 -9.52 27.00 -31.29
C LEU A 568 -8.39 25.98 -31.31
N LEU A 569 -8.63 24.84 -30.68
CA LEU A 569 -7.80 23.64 -30.78
C LEU A 569 -8.54 22.64 -31.66
N ARG A 570 -7.86 22.10 -32.67
CA ARG A 570 -8.42 21.22 -33.71
C ARG A 570 -7.58 19.97 -33.89
N VAL A 571 -8.22 18.88 -34.32
CA VAL A 571 -7.57 17.65 -34.78
C VAL A 571 -8.00 17.34 -36.21
N PHE A 572 -7.03 16.96 -37.03
CA PHE A 572 -7.19 16.74 -38.47
C PHE A 572 -6.65 15.38 -38.90
N GLU A 573 -7.23 14.87 -39.97
CA GLU A 573 -6.92 13.54 -40.50
C GLU A 573 -5.71 13.56 -41.46
N ASN A 574 -4.77 12.64 -41.22
CA ASN A 574 -3.75 12.15 -42.16
C ASN A 574 -3.05 13.22 -43.02
N ASN A 575 -2.42 14.20 -42.37
CA ASN A 575 -1.73 15.34 -42.98
C ASN A 575 -2.60 16.24 -43.89
N GLY A 576 -3.91 16.05 -43.87
CA GLY A 576 -4.89 16.88 -44.55
C GLY A 576 -5.55 17.88 -43.62
N TYR A 577 -6.57 18.58 -44.14
CA TYR A 577 -7.38 19.56 -43.41
C TYR A 577 -8.83 19.08 -43.19
N THR A 578 -9.07 17.77 -43.26
CA THR A 578 -10.34 17.17 -42.86
C THR A 578 -10.47 17.29 -41.34
N LEU A 579 -11.36 18.18 -40.89
CA LEU A 579 -11.58 18.43 -39.47
C LEU A 579 -12.29 17.23 -38.82
N LEU A 580 -11.67 16.64 -37.81
CA LEU A 580 -12.22 15.52 -37.05
C LEU A 580 -12.94 16.01 -35.78
N ALA A 581 -12.36 16.99 -35.08
CA ALA A 581 -12.99 17.63 -33.91
C ALA A 581 -12.37 19.01 -33.62
N GLU A 582 -13.11 19.87 -32.92
CA GLU A 582 -12.61 21.15 -32.43
C GLU A 582 -13.16 21.53 -31.05
N THR A 583 -12.44 22.39 -30.34
CA THR A 583 -12.82 22.97 -29.05
C THR A 583 -12.26 24.38 -28.90
N SER A 584 -12.87 25.22 -28.07
CA SER A 584 -12.45 26.60 -27.85
C SER A 584 -11.85 26.82 -26.45
N PHE A 585 -10.85 27.69 -26.35
CA PHE A 585 -10.27 28.15 -25.09
C PHE A 585 -9.82 29.61 -25.20
N SER A 586 -9.52 30.25 -24.06
CA SER A 586 -9.00 31.61 -24.02
C SER A 586 -7.74 31.75 -23.17
N VAL A 587 -7.00 32.83 -23.42
CA VAL A 587 -5.81 33.24 -22.66
C VAL A 587 -6.05 34.65 -22.16
N GLN A 588 -5.79 34.90 -20.87
CA GLN A 588 -6.07 36.16 -20.19
C GLN A 588 -4.92 36.62 -19.30
#